data_AF-A0A925BH91-F1
#
_entry.id   AF-A0A925BH91-F1
#
_cell.length_a   1.000
_cell.length_b   1.000
_cell.length_c   1.000
_cell.angle_alpha   90.00
_cell.angle_beta   90.00
_cell.angle_gamma   90.00
#
_symmetry.space_group_name_H-M   'P 1'
#
loop_
_entity.id
_entity.type
_entity.pdbx_description
1 polymer ?
#
loop_
_entity_poly.entity_id
_entity_poly.type
_entity_poly.pdbx_seq_one_letter_code
_entity_poly.pdbx_strand_id
1 'polypeptide(L)'
;MFDTRADLELLADEVLGEGTRPPDWTGNLDMETTTVVSDLWFDNELLATEIFGATTRPDGWIGATSYNQAVIARNVRHDLEFAADEVFGQGIRPDIWRGASALLQCNRTLLNLIDLLGQFYGLSTTTPESSFDFCRTVSAEAQDQLLNATVIAESGDVVTAQILAVRGDLERLADERLGLNSRPVGWIGNRDLLSPTLTADNFLDLETLANELLGINQRPPDWIGAITNAPTISYRNLRHDLELLSDISLGANVRPRGWQGVDPLERCDPLVQDLVFVVQSEYEIPIEVSPESANYCEQVTDTVNFAAENPPVPDVVLETENRFTAESNFAFAYLDIAATEYMGIMPGGVRFRAFYRNFGESNMMFVSNDEFALFVDRNFTTMPEEVFAALPSIEGQEPLTFCDAVWCNGPGPTPTPTGFGILVLILPTAVPPVDVDELAVEGKIQVSWNYIRVTYLADNAANRTAQVTLEICAEPAQIACEPVTRLFDNTTGQLAPVVGESGGLNVYEFRYGYTDNLVIEGASRYSPDIWISDPT
;
A
#
# COMPACT_ATOMS: atom_id res chain seq x y z
N MET A 1 4.50 -11.19 -10.84
CA MET A 1 5.17 -10.58 -12.01
C MET A 1 5.91 -11.61 -12.85
N PHE A 2 6.88 -12.36 -12.31
CA PHE A 2 7.57 -13.42 -13.08
C PHE A 2 6.60 -14.44 -13.71
N ASP A 3 5.59 -14.87 -12.95
CA ASP A 3 4.58 -15.80 -13.47
C ASP A 3 3.70 -15.17 -14.55
N THR A 4 3.31 -13.90 -14.38
CA THR A 4 2.60 -13.12 -15.40
C THR A 4 3.40 -13.03 -16.70
N ARG A 5 4.71 -12.79 -16.62
CA ARG A 5 5.59 -12.77 -17.80
C ARG A 5 5.64 -14.15 -18.47
N ALA A 6 5.83 -15.22 -17.69
CA ALA A 6 5.88 -16.57 -18.25
C ALA A 6 4.58 -16.97 -18.97
N ASP A 7 3.43 -16.64 -18.37
CA ASP A 7 2.11 -16.89 -18.96
C ASP A 7 1.86 -16.01 -20.21
N LEU A 8 2.35 -14.76 -20.21
CA LEU A 8 2.27 -13.89 -21.39
C LEU A 8 3.08 -14.45 -22.56
N GLU A 9 4.30 -14.93 -22.30
CA GLU A 9 5.13 -15.57 -23.33
C GLU A 9 4.50 -16.85 -23.87
N LEU A 10 3.90 -17.65 -22.99
CA LEU A 10 3.16 -18.86 -23.35
C LEU A 10 1.93 -18.53 -24.22
N LEU A 11 1.16 -17.51 -23.85
CA LEU A 11 0.01 -17.08 -24.65
C LEU A 11 0.45 -16.55 -26.01
N ALA A 12 1.55 -15.80 -26.07
CA ALA A 12 2.12 -15.33 -27.33
C ALA A 12 2.57 -16.49 -28.23
N ASP A 13 3.17 -17.55 -27.67
CA ASP A 13 3.54 -18.74 -28.44
C ASP A 13 2.32 -19.47 -29.02
N GLU A 14 1.20 -19.52 -28.29
CA GLU A 14 -0.05 -20.10 -28.81
C GLU A 14 -0.63 -19.26 -29.96
N VAL A 15 -0.69 -17.93 -29.79
CA VAL A 15 -1.36 -17.02 -30.74
C VAL A 15 -0.52 -16.81 -32.00
N LEU A 16 0.80 -16.65 -31.86
CA LEU A 16 1.70 -16.21 -32.92
C LEU A 16 2.66 -17.31 -33.41
N GLY A 17 2.78 -18.40 -32.66
CA GLY A 17 3.75 -19.47 -32.88
C GLY A 17 5.02 -19.31 -32.03
N GLU A 18 5.64 -20.45 -31.70
CA GLU A 18 6.80 -20.52 -30.81
C GLU A 18 7.93 -19.55 -31.23
N GLY A 19 8.31 -18.68 -30.29
CA GLY A 19 9.38 -17.69 -30.48
C GLY A 19 9.04 -16.55 -31.44
N THR A 20 7.80 -16.45 -31.92
CA THR A 20 7.33 -15.35 -32.77
C THR A 20 6.67 -14.30 -31.89
N ARG A 21 7.06 -13.04 -32.05
CA ARG A 21 6.54 -11.91 -31.26
C ARG A 21 6.11 -10.75 -32.16
N PRO A 22 5.17 -9.90 -31.69
CA PRO A 22 4.84 -8.67 -32.38
C PRO A 22 6.08 -7.76 -32.52
N PRO A 23 6.08 -6.84 -33.50
CA PRO A 23 7.06 -5.77 -33.54
C PRO A 23 7.12 -5.03 -32.20
N ASP A 24 8.32 -4.59 -31.81
CA ASP A 24 8.58 -3.83 -30.58
C ASP A 24 8.36 -4.58 -29.25
N TRP A 25 8.14 -5.90 -29.28
CA TRP A 25 8.13 -6.74 -28.07
C TRP A 25 9.41 -6.55 -27.26
N THR A 26 9.26 -6.14 -26.00
CA THR A 26 10.39 -5.86 -25.12
C THR A 26 11.04 -7.13 -24.61
N GLY A 27 10.23 -8.15 -24.27
CA GLY A 27 10.71 -9.43 -23.78
C GLY A 27 11.53 -9.31 -22.49
N ASN A 28 11.24 -8.32 -21.66
CA ASN A 28 12.00 -8.07 -20.45
C ASN A 28 11.78 -9.19 -19.41
N LEU A 29 12.85 -9.94 -19.12
CA LEU A 29 12.89 -11.03 -18.15
C LEU A 29 13.62 -10.64 -16.86
N ASP A 30 14.21 -9.44 -16.81
CA ASP A 30 14.98 -8.97 -15.67
C ASP A 30 14.08 -8.25 -14.66
N MET A 31 13.76 -8.98 -13.59
CA MET A 31 12.89 -8.53 -12.51
C MET A 31 13.45 -7.34 -11.71
N GLU A 32 14.75 -7.03 -11.85
CA GLU A 32 15.40 -5.93 -11.14
C GLU A 32 15.31 -4.60 -11.92
N THR A 33 14.88 -4.65 -13.18
CA THR A 33 14.76 -3.44 -14.00
C THR A 33 13.57 -2.58 -13.57
N THR A 34 13.76 -1.26 -13.57
CA THR A 34 12.69 -0.30 -13.23
C THR A 34 11.55 -0.30 -14.25
N THR A 35 11.78 -0.78 -15.46
CA THR A 35 10.80 -0.84 -16.55
C THR A 35 10.05 -2.16 -16.62
N VAL A 36 10.33 -3.17 -15.77
CA VAL A 36 9.76 -4.52 -15.90
C VAL A 36 8.22 -4.52 -15.97
N VAL A 37 7.56 -3.64 -15.20
CA VAL A 37 6.09 -3.54 -15.19
C VAL A 37 5.55 -2.81 -16.41
N SER A 38 6.19 -1.71 -16.82
CA SER A 38 5.78 -0.98 -18.03
C SER A 38 5.99 -1.82 -19.29
N ASP A 39 7.08 -2.57 -19.34
CA ASP A 39 7.44 -3.49 -20.42
C ASP A 39 6.46 -4.66 -20.48
N LEU A 40 6.07 -5.21 -19.33
CA LEU A 40 5.05 -6.26 -19.22
C LEU A 40 3.68 -5.77 -19.68
N TRP A 41 3.27 -4.57 -19.27
CA TRP A 41 2.03 -3.95 -19.74
C TRP A 41 2.06 -3.73 -21.26
N PHE A 42 3.15 -3.16 -21.77
CA PHE A 42 3.29 -2.85 -23.19
C PHE A 42 3.21 -4.12 -24.05
N ASP A 43 3.95 -5.16 -23.66
CA ASP A 43 3.89 -6.46 -24.35
C ASP A 43 2.49 -7.09 -24.26
N ASN A 44 1.79 -6.97 -23.13
CA ASN A 44 0.41 -7.43 -23.00
C ASN A 44 -0.54 -6.69 -23.96
N GLU A 45 -0.38 -5.37 -24.13
CA GLU A 45 -1.19 -4.58 -25.09
C GLU A 45 -0.87 -4.92 -26.55
N LEU A 46 0.40 -5.23 -26.86
CA LEU A 46 0.78 -5.72 -28.18
C LEU A 46 0.13 -7.07 -28.48
N LEU A 47 0.16 -8.00 -27.52
CA LEU A 47 -0.50 -9.30 -27.69
C LEU A 47 -2.02 -9.16 -27.77
N ALA A 48 -2.63 -8.31 -26.95
CA ALA A 48 -4.06 -8.01 -27.00
C ALA A 48 -4.47 -7.47 -28.36
N THR A 49 -3.60 -6.69 -29.01
CA THR A 49 -3.83 -6.19 -30.38
C THR A 49 -3.88 -7.33 -31.41
N GLU A 50 -3.08 -8.38 -31.23
CA GLU A 50 -3.11 -9.57 -32.10
C GLU A 50 -4.34 -10.44 -31.84
N ILE A 51 -4.80 -10.55 -30.58
CA ILE A 51 -5.95 -11.37 -30.19
C ILE A 51 -7.29 -10.68 -30.56
N PHE A 52 -7.48 -9.44 -30.13
CA PHE A 52 -8.75 -8.72 -30.23
C PHE A 52 -8.81 -7.70 -31.37
N GLY A 53 -7.64 -7.31 -31.90
CA GLY A 53 -7.50 -6.25 -32.90
C GLY A 53 -7.00 -4.91 -32.31
N ALA A 54 -6.55 -4.02 -33.20
CA ALA A 54 -5.85 -2.79 -32.83
C ALA A 54 -6.70 -1.72 -32.12
N THR A 55 -8.02 -1.79 -32.20
CA THR A 55 -8.93 -0.77 -31.64
C THR A 55 -10.02 -1.36 -30.77
N THR A 56 -9.89 -2.64 -30.40
CA THR A 56 -10.93 -3.37 -29.69
C THR A 56 -10.33 -4.05 -28.48
N ARG A 57 -10.99 -3.87 -27.35
CA ARG A 57 -10.72 -4.58 -26.10
C ARG A 57 -12.04 -5.15 -25.59
N PRO A 58 -12.03 -6.31 -24.93
CA PRO A 58 -13.25 -6.87 -24.34
C PRO A 58 -13.77 -5.97 -23.22
N ASP A 59 -15.08 -6.06 -22.95
CA ASP A 59 -15.68 -5.41 -21.78
C ASP A 59 -14.98 -5.92 -20.51
N GLY A 60 -14.54 -5.00 -19.64
CA GLY A 60 -13.80 -5.33 -18.42
C GLY A 60 -12.27 -5.22 -18.55
N TRP A 61 -11.71 -5.06 -19.75
CA TRP A 61 -10.28 -4.76 -19.91
C TRP A 61 -9.89 -3.48 -19.17
N ILE A 62 -8.90 -3.57 -18.28
CA ILE A 62 -8.54 -2.48 -17.37
C ILE A 62 -7.42 -1.61 -17.97
N GLY A 63 -6.34 -2.23 -18.42
CA GLY A 63 -5.13 -1.54 -18.87
C GLY A 63 -4.35 -0.84 -17.75
N ALA A 64 -3.47 0.09 -18.14
CA ALA A 64 -2.65 0.89 -17.23
C ALA A 64 -3.42 2.13 -16.75
N THR A 65 -3.97 2.05 -15.55
CA THR A 65 -4.83 3.08 -14.94
C THR A 65 -4.19 3.83 -13.78
N SER A 66 -2.97 3.44 -13.38
CA SER A 66 -2.25 4.00 -12.24
C SER A 66 -0.77 4.12 -12.53
N TYR A 67 -0.09 4.99 -11.77
CA TYR A 67 1.38 5.05 -11.73
C TYR A 67 1.97 4.06 -10.72
N ASN A 68 1.14 3.45 -9.86
CA ASN A 68 1.57 2.43 -8.93
C ASN A 68 1.84 1.11 -9.67
N GLN A 69 3.10 0.69 -9.70
CA GLN A 69 3.51 -0.53 -10.38
C GLN A 69 2.79 -1.81 -9.89
N ALA A 70 2.41 -1.87 -8.61
CA ALA A 70 1.64 -3.02 -8.10
C ALA A 70 0.24 -3.08 -8.71
N VAL A 71 -0.42 -1.93 -8.85
CA VAL A 71 -1.73 -1.81 -9.49
C VAL A 71 -1.62 -2.14 -10.98
N ILE A 72 -0.61 -1.63 -11.68
CA ILE A 72 -0.38 -1.97 -13.10
C ILE A 72 -0.15 -3.48 -13.25
N ALA A 73 0.73 -4.08 -12.45
CA ALA A 73 1.01 -5.51 -12.52
C ALA A 73 -0.23 -6.38 -12.23
N ARG A 74 -1.08 -5.95 -11.28
CA ARG A 74 -2.39 -6.57 -10.99
C ARG A 74 -3.31 -6.48 -12.20
N ASN A 75 -3.47 -5.30 -12.80
CA ASN A 75 -4.35 -5.09 -13.95
C ASN A 75 -3.87 -5.87 -15.18
N VAL A 76 -2.55 -5.89 -15.44
CA VAL A 76 -1.99 -6.70 -16.53
C VAL A 76 -2.27 -8.19 -16.32
N ARG A 77 -2.18 -8.69 -15.07
CA ARG A 77 -2.53 -10.07 -14.76
C ARG A 77 -4.01 -10.36 -15.00
N HIS A 78 -4.90 -9.42 -14.65
CA HIS A 78 -6.34 -9.51 -14.93
C HIS A 78 -6.61 -9.58 -16.44
N ASP A 79 -6.08 -8.61 -17.19
CA ASP A 79 -6.22 -8.50 -18.63
C ASP A 79 -5.66 -9.74 -19.36
N LEU A 80 -4.55 -10.30 -18.87
CA LEU A 80 -3.97 -11.54 -19.39
C LEU A 80 -4.88 -12.75 -19.20
N GLU A 81 -5.65 -12.83 -18.11
CA GLU A 81 -6.64 -13.90 -17.93
C GLU A 81 -7.80 -13.77 -18.93
N PHE A 82 -8.21 -12.54 -19.27
CA PHE A 82 -9.21 -12.29 -20.31
C PHE A 82 -8.71 -12.68 -21.70
N ALA A 83 -7.46 -12.33 -22.01
CA ALA A 83 -6.81 -12.76 -23.24
C ALA A 83 -6.70 -14.30 -23.31
N ALA A 84 -6.39 -14.95 -22.20
CA ALA A 84 -6.34 -16.41 -22.11
C ALA A 84 -7.73 -17.06 -22.28
N ASP A 85 -8.79 -16.46 -21.73
CA ASP A 85 -10.16 -16.95 -21.91
C ASP A 85 -10.62 -16.87 -23.38
N GLU A 86 -10.22 -15.84 -24.11
CA GLU A 86 -10.51 -15.73 -25.55
C GLU A 86 -9.79 -16.82 -26.36
N VAL A 87 -8.51 -17.08 -26.05
CA VAL A 87 -7.67 -18.00 -26.83
C VAL A 87 -7.93 -19.47 -26.48
N PHE A 88 -7.98 -19.80 -25.18
CA PHE A 88 -8.11 -21.18 -24.71
C PHE A 88 -9.57 -21.57 -24.37
N GLY A 89 -10.44 -20.59 -24.17
CA GLY A 89 -11.79 -20.77 -23.65
C GLY A 89 -11.89 -20.46 -22.15
N GLN A 90 -13.09 -20.05 -21.72
CA GLN A 90 -13.36 -19.60 -20.35
C GLN A 90 -12.98 -20.66 -19.30
N GLY A 91 -12.06 -20.30 -18.40
CA GLY A 91 -11.58 -21.16 -17.32
C GLY A 91 -10.77 -22.38 -17.79
N ILE A 92 -10.39 -22.44 -19.07
CA ILE A 92 -9.53 -23.48 -19.63
C ILE A 92 -8.12 -22.94 -19.69
N ARG A 93 -7.17 -23.66 -19.08
CA ARG A 93 -5.75 -23.29 -19.07
C ARG A 93 -4.88 -24.50 -19.42
N PRO A 94 -3.78 -24.32 -20.18
CA PRO A 94 -2.78 -25.37 -20.37
C PRO A 94 -2.11 -25.79 -19.05
N ASP A 95 -1.61 -27.03 -18.98
CA ASP A 95 -0.95 -27.57 -17.77
C ASP A 95 0.27 -26.74 -17.30
N ILE A 96 0.89 -26.00 -18.21
CA ILE A 96 2.05 -25.15 -17.93
C ILE A 96 1.68 -23.70 -17.57
N TRP A 97 0.39 -23.35 -17.63
CA TRP A 97 -0.11 -22.06 -17.17
C TRP A 97 0.08 -21.94 -15.66
N ARG A 98 0.77 -20.90 -15.23
CA ARG A 98 1.04 -20.69 -13.80
C ARG A 98 -0.15 -20.07 -13.10
N GLY A 99 -0.90 -19.22 -13.81
CA GLY A 99 -2.11 -18.60 -13.33
C GLY A 99 -1.87 -17.60 -12.21
N ALA A 100 -2.97 -17.19 -11.59
CA ALA A 100 -2.97 -16.35 -10.41
C ALA A 100 -4.22 -16.65 -9.57
N SER A 101 -4.39 -15.91 -8.47
CA SER A 101 -5.60 -16.01 -7.67
C SER A 101 -6.84 -15.75 -8.53
N ALA A 102 -7.92 -16.51 -8.26
CA ALA A 102 -9.22 -16.33 -8.91
C ALA A 102 -9.77 -14.90 -8.73
N LEU A 103 -9.34 -14.19 -7.68
CA LEU A 103 -9.70 -12.78 -7.45
C LEU A 103 -9.30 -11.88 -8.63
N LEU A 104 -8.17 -12.17 -9.28
CA LEU A 104 -7.70 -11.37 -10.42
C LEU A 104 -8.53 -11.55 -11.68
N GLN A 105 -9.51 -12.46 -11.71
CA GLN A 105 -10.49 -12.58 -12.80
C GLN A 105 -11.75 -11.74 -12.55
N CYS A 106 -11.89 -11.17 -11.34
CA CYS A 106 -13.03 -10.35 -10.98
C CYS A 106 -12.90 -8.91 -11.48
N ASN A 107 -14.02 -8.19 -11.50
CA ASN A 107 -14.02 -6.82 -12.00
C ASN A 107 -13.14 -5.87 -11.17
N ARG A 108 -12.70 -4.78 -11.81
CA ARG A 108 -11.85 -3.75 -11.22
C ARG A 108 -12.39 -3.17 -9.91
N THR A 109 -13.70 -2.92 -9.84
CA THR A 109 -14.36 -2.39 -8.64
C THR A 109 -14.18 -3.32 -7.45
N LEU A 110 -14.36 -4.62 -7.63
CA LEU A 110 -14.16 -5.60 -6.57
C LEU A 110 -12.69 -5.70 -6.17
N LEU A 111 -11.77 -5.70 -7.14
CA LEU A 111 -10.33 -5.70 -6.88
C LEU A 111 -9.93 -4.52 -5.99
N ASN A 112 -10.38 -3.32 -6.35
CA ASN A 112 -10.10 -2.11 -5.59
C ASN A 112 -10.78 -2.13 -4.22
N LEU A 113 -12.04 -2.57 -4.13
CA LEU A 113 -12.72 -2.67 -2.85
C LEU A 113 -12.01 -3.63 -1.89
N ILE A 114 -11.62 -4.82 -2.34
CA ILE A 114 -10.87 -5.78 -1.51
C ILE A 114 -9.52 -5.21 -1.07
N ASP A 115 -8.80 -4.53 -1.96
CA ASP A 115 -7.51 -3.91 -1.63
C ASP A 115 -7.68 -2.83 -0.53
N LEU A 116 -8.67 -1.95 -0.68
CA LEU A 116 -8.95 -0.92 0.33
C LEU A 116 -9.47 -1.51 1.64
N LEU A 117 -10.30 -2.55 1.59
CA LEU A 117 -10.76 -3.26 2.79
C LEU A 117 -9.59 -3.89 3.56
N GLY A 118 -8.65 -4.50 2.84
CA GLY A 118 -7.40 -4.99 3.43
C GLY A 118 -6.57 -3.87 4.04
N GLN A 119 -6.39 -2.78 3.29
CA GLN A 119 -5.55 -1.65 3.69
C GLN A 119 -6.08 -0.91 4.92
N PHE A 120 -7.37 -0.59 4.95
CA PHE A 120 -7.96 0.30 5.97
C PHE A 120 -8.63 -0.43 7.11
N TYR A 121 -9.17 -1.64 6.85
CA TYR A 121 -9.96 -2.38 7.81
C TYR A 121 -9.31 -3.71 8.22
N GLY A 122 -8.18 -4.10 7.60
CA GLY A 122 -7.52 -5.37 7.86
C GLY A 122 -8.38 -6.58 7.47
N LEU A 123 -9.32 -6.39 6.54
CA LEU A 123 -10.27 -7.42 6.12
C LEU A 123 -9.73 -8.15 4.88
N SER A 124 -9.93 -9.46 4.85
CA SER A 124 -9.54 -10.30 3.71
C SER A 124 -10.63 -11.30 3.39
N THR A 125 -10.66 -11.76 2.14
CA THR A 125 -11.65 -12.73 1.68
C THR A 125 -11.34 -14.12 2.23
N THR A 126 -12.35 -14.80 2.73
CA THR A 126 -12.29 -16.19 3.20
C THR A 126 -12.95 -17.16 2.23
N THR A 127 -13.61 -16.64 1.19
CA THR A 127 -14.23 -17.42 0.12
C THR A 127 -13.18 -18.34 -0.56
N PRO A 128 -13.40 -19.66 -0.59
CA PRO A 128 -12.51 -20.58 -1.31
C PRO A 128 -12.55 -20.32 -2.81
N GLU A 129 -11.39 -20.38 -3.49
CA GLU A 129 -11.29 -20.19 -4.95
C GLU A 129 -12.11 -21.22 -5.77
N SER A 130 -12.44 -22.37 -5.17
CA SER A 130 -13.31 -23.39 -5.79
C SER A 130 -14.80 -23.06 -5.73
N SER A 131 -15.19 -21.89 -5.18
CA SER A 131 -16.59 -21.50 -5.06
C SER A 131 -17.22 -21.31 -6.43
N PHE A 132 -18.45 -21.81 -6.59
CA PHE A 132 -19.23 -21.52 -7.79
C PHE A 132 -19.52 -20.02 -7.85
N ASP A 133 -19.25 -19.40 -8.99
CA ASP A 133 -19.36 -17.95 -9.16
C ASP A 133 -18.54 -17.20 -8.08
N PHE A 134 -17.23 -17.47 -8.11
CA PHE A 134 -16.27 -16.98 -7.11
C PHE A 134 -16.37 -15.47 -6.93
N CYS A 135 -16.36 -14.69 -8.02
CA CYS A 135 -16.40 -13.23 -7.94
C CYS A 135 -17.68 -12.73 -7.27
N ARG A 136 -18.85 -13.26 -7.62
CA ARG A 136 -20.11 -12.89 -6.95
C ARG A 136 -20.11 -13.24 -5.47
N THR A 137 -19.53 -14.39 -5.12
CA THR A 137 -19.43 -14.83 -3.71
C THR A 137 -18.50 -13.90 -2.92
N VAL A 138 -17.35 -13.54 -3.48
CA VAL A 138 -16.42 -12.58 -2.88
C VAL A 138 -17.04 -11.19 -2.79
N SER A 139 -17.79 -10.75 -3.81
CA SER A 139 -18.55 -9.49 -3.74
C SER A 139 -19.51 -9.48 -2.56
N ALA A 140 -20.32 -10.53 -2.39
CA ALA A 140 -21.25 -10.62 -1.27
C ALA A 140 -20.52 -10.66 0.09
N GLU A 141 -19.39 -11.36 0.17
CA GLU A 141 -18.53 -11.36 1.37
C GLU A 141 -17.98 -9.96 1.67
N ALA A 142 -17.43 -9.26 0.68
CA ALA A 142 -16.86 -7.92 0.83
C ALA A 142 -17.89 -6.91 1.34
N GLN A 143 -19.11 -6.95 0.80
CA GLN A 143 -20.22 -6.10 1.24
C GLN A 143 -20.62 -6.37 2.69
N ASP A 144 -20.71 -7.64 3.10
CA ASP A 144 -21.02 -8.01 4.47
C ASP A 144 -19.91 -7.61 5.44
N GLN A 145 -18.65 -7.83 5.06
CA GLN A 145 -17.48 -7.41 5.83
C GLN A 145 -17.43 -5.88 6.01
N LEU A 146 -17.64 -5.11 4.95
CA LEU A 146 -17.70 -3.65 5.01
C LEU A 146 -18.81 -3.18 5.94
N LEU A 147 -20.02 -3.72 5.81
CA LEU A 147 -21.16 -3.38 6.66
C LEU A 147 -20.90 -3.66 8.15
N ASN A 148 -20.16 -4.73 8.45
CA ASN A 148 -19.80 -5.11 9.82
C ASN A 148 -18.65 -4.26 10.38
N ALA A 149 -17.69 -3.86 9.54
CA ALA A 149 -16.52 -3.09 9.94
C ALA A 149 -16.81 -1.59 10.10
N THR A 150 -17.72 -1.07 9.29
CA THR A 150 -18.13 0.32 9.31
C THR A 150 -19.39 0.48 10.15
N VAL A 151 -19.55 1.60 10.85
CA VAL A 151 -20.81 1.90 11.57
C VAL A 151 -21.93 2.29 10.57
N ILE A 152 -21.90 1.76 9.34
CA ILE A 152 -23.00 1.82 8.35
C ILE A 152 -24.13 0.84 8.75
N ALA A 153 -24.09 0.25 9.95
CA ALA A 153 -25.25 -0.33 10.58
C ALA A 153 -26.28 0.79 10.86
N GLU A 154 -26.98 1.22 9.81
CA GLU A 154 -28.19 2.01 9.91
C GLU A 154 -29.12 1.30 10.90
N SER A 155 -29.77 2.07 11.77
CA SER A 155 -30.70 1.46 12.71
C SER A 155 -31.77 0.68 11.92
N GLY A 156 -32.20 -0.46 12.45
CA GLY A 156 -33.18 -1.32 11.76
C GLY A 156 -34.44 -0.56 11.32
N ASP A 157 -34.82 0.48 12.04
CA ASP A 157 -35.94 1.36 11.69
C ASP A 157 -35.70 2.17 10.40
N VAL A 158 -34.47 2.64 10.15
CA VAL A 158 -34.10 3.38 8.92
C VAL A 158 -34.15 2.45 7.71
N VAL A 159 -33.53 1.28 7.80
CA VAL A 159 -33.52 0.31 6.70
C VAL A 159 -34.92 -0.18 6.38
N THR A 160 -35.77 -0.40 7.39
CA THR A 160 -37.16 -0.80 7.16
C THR A 160 -37.96 0.31 6.46
N ALA A 161 -37.71 1.58 6.81
CA ALA A 161 -38.32 2.73 6.13
C ALA A 161 -37.86 2.85 4.66
N GLN A 162 -36.58 2.59 4.38
CA GLN A 162 -36.01 2.54 3.04
C GLN A 162 -36.62 1.41 2.19
N ILE A 163 -36.78 0.21 2.74
CA ILE A 163 -37.47 -0.90 2.07
C ILE A 163 -38.93 -0.53 1.76
N LEU A 164 -39.61 0.18 2.67
CA LEU A 164 -40.96 0.67 2.40
C LEU A 164 -40.98 1.76 1.31
N ALA A 165 -39.92 2.57 1.21
CA ALA A 165 -39.78 3.53 0.11
C ALA A 165 -39.65 2.81 -1.25
N VAL A 166 -38.87 1.72 -1.33
CA VAL A 166 -38.81 0.85 -2.53
C VAL A 166 -40.20 0.32 -2.89
N ARG A 167 -40.96 -0.16 -1.89
CA ARG A 167 -42.35 -0.60 -2.11
C ARG A 167 -43.20 0.53 -2.70
N GLY A 168 -43.12 1.73 -2.13
CA GLY A 168 -43.85 2.89 -2.62
C GLY A 168 -43.53 3.20 -4.08
N ASP A 169 -42.25 3.18 -4.43
CA ASP A 169 -41.76 3.44 -5.79
C ASP A 169 -42.16 2.35 -6.77
N LEU A 170 -42.13 1.08 -6.36
CA LEU A 170 -42.59 -0.05 -7.15
C LEU A 170 -44.11 0.05 -7.47
N GLU A 171 -44.93 0.52 -6.51
CA GLU A 171 -46.35 0.80 -6.75
C GLU A 171 -46.54 1.96 -7.74
N ARG A 172 -45.73 3.03 -7.64
CA ARG A 172 -45.80 4.18 -8.56
C ARG A 172 -45.39 3.79 -9.98
N LEU A 173 -44.35 2.96 -10.13
CA LEU A 173 -43.92 2.46 -11.43
C LEU A 173 -45.01 1.60 -12.07
N ALA A 174 -45.64 0.71 -11.28
CA ALA A 174 -46.77 -0.08 -11.76
C ALA A 174 -47.95 0.80 -12.19
N ASP A 175 -48.30 1.84 -11.40
CA ASP A 175 -49.37 2.78 -11.76
C ASP A 175 -49.07 3.55 -13.06
N GLU A 176 -47.82 3.99 -13.25
CA GLU A 176 -47.39 4.73 -14.44
C GLU A 176 -47.42 3.85 -15.70
N ARG A 177 -47.01 2.58 -15.59
CA ARG A 177 -46.89 1.66 -16.74
C ARG A 177 -48.17 0.89 -17.06
N LEU A 178 -48.91 0.46 -16.05
CA LEU A 178 -50.08 -0.41 -16.19
C LEU A 178 -51.40 0.33 -15.96
N GLY A 179 -51.35 1.56 -15.46
CA GLY A 179 -52.51 2.35 -15.06
C GLY A 179 -52.83 2.23 -13.57
N LEU A 180 -53.55 3.23 -13.05
CA LEU A 180 -53.89 3.35 -11.63
C LEU A 180 -54.55 2.08 -11.07
N ASN A 181 -53.94 1.51 -10.02
CA ASN A 181 -54.36 0.28 -9.34
C ASN A 181 -54.45 -0.97 -10.24
N SER A 182 -53.83 -0.95 -11.41
CA SER A 182 -53.66 -2.13 -12.25
C SER A 182 -52.38 -2.85 -11.83
N ARG A 183 -52.48 -4.14 -11.49
CA ARG A 183 -51.33 -4.93 -11.02
C ARG A 183 -51.23 -6.24 -11.81
N PRO A 184 -50.01 -6.76 -12.03
CA PRO A 184 -49.86 -8.06 -12.65
C PRO A 184 -50.48 -9.18 -11.79
N VAL A 185 -50.71 -10.33 -12.41
CA VAL A 185 -51.18 -11.53 -11.70
C VAL A 185 -50.12 -11.98 -10.69
N GLY A 186 -50.55 -12.28 -9.47
CA GLY A 186 -49.65 -12.74 -8.40
C GLY A 186 -49.08 -11.63 -7.52
N TRP A 187 -49.42 -10.36 -7.78
CA TRP A 187 -49.01 -9.23 -6.96
C TRP A 187 -49.45 -9.36 -5.50
N ILE A 188 -48.50 -9.22 -4.58
CA ILE A 188 -48.72 -9.33 -3.13
C ILE A 188 -49.12 -7.95 -2.58
N GLY A 189 -48.38 -6.90 -2.92
CA GLY A 189 -48.66 -5.54 -2.48
C GLY A 189 -48.53 -5.34 -0.97
N ASN A 190 -47.60 -6.04 -0.30
CA ASN A 190 -47.37 -5.89 1.13
C ASN A 190 -46.88 -4.47 1.46
N ARG A 191 -47.54 -3.82 2.42
CA ARG A 191 -47.24 -2.45 2.89
C ARG A 191 -47.08 -2.37 4.41
N ASP A 192 -47.07 -3.51 5.10
CA ASP A 192 -46.90 -3.57 6.54
C ASP A 192 -45.41 -3.49 6.90
N LEU A 193 -45.02 -2.39 7.53
CA LEU A 193 -43.66 -2.13 7.99
C LEU A 193 -43.16 -3.19 8.97
N LEU A 194 -44.06 -3.82 9.73
CA LEU A 194 -43.72 -4.83 10.72
C LEU A 194 -43.75 -6.26 10.15
N SER A 195 -44.04 -6.41 8.85
CA SER A 195 -44.10 -7.74 8.23
C SER A 195 -42.68 -8.30 8.08
N PRO A 196 -42.40 -9.51 8.60
CA PRO A 196 -41.11 -10.17 8.41
C PRO A 196 -40.85 -10.56 6.95
N THR A 197 -41.87 -10.52 6.08
CA THR A 197 -41.75 -10.85 4.65
C THR A 197 -41.68 -9.62 3.76
N LEU A 198 -41.70 -8.39 4.29
CA LEU A 198 -41.77 -7.16 3.48
C LEU A 198 -40.71 -7.12 2.35
N THR A 199 -39.45 -7.41 2.68
CA THR A 199 -38.35 -7.45 1.70
C THR A 199 -38.56 -8.52 0.63
N ALA A 200 -38.94 -9.73 1.03
CA ALA A 200 -39.17 -10.84 0.11
C ALA A 200 -40.39 -10.62 -0.78
N ASP A 201 -41.46 -10.03 -0.24
CA ASP A 201 -42.66 -9.69 -0.99
C ASP A 201 -42.37 -8.57 -2.01
N ASN A 202 -41.57 -7.57 -1.63
CA ASN A 202 -41.10 -6.54 -2.56
C ASN A 202 -40.25 -7.13 -3.70
N PHE A 203 -39.36 -8.06 -3.39
CA PHE A 203 -38.56 -8.78 -4.38
C PHE A 203 -39.45 -9.51 -5.39
N LEU A 204 -40.41 -10.32 -4.89
CA LEU A 204 -41.32 -11.08 -5.75
C LEU A 204 -42.19 -10.17 -6.62
N ASP A 205 -42.68 -9.06 -6.07
CA ASP A 205 -43.45 -8.09 -6.83
C ASP A 205 -42.58 -7.36 -7.87
N LEU A 206 -41.32 -7.03 -7.56
CA LEU A 206 -40.38 -6.43 -8.52
C LEU A 206 -40.14 -7.37 -9.71
N GLU A 207 -39.85 -8.65 -9.44
CA GLU A 207 -39.68 -9.67 -10.47
C GLU A 207 -40.97 -9.89 -11.30
N THR A 208 -42.12 -9.83 -10.64
CA THR A 208 -43.43 -9.95 -11.30
C THR A 208 -43.70 -8.75 -12.20
N LEU A 209 -43.38 -7.52 -11.78
CA LEU A 209 -43.49 -6.33 -12.61
C LEU A 209 -42.53 -6.39 -13.79
N ALA A 210 -41.27 -6.80 -13.56
CA ALA A 210 -40.28 -6.95 -14.62
C ALA A 210 -40.76 -7.95 -15.68
N ASN A 211 -41.35 -9.08 -15.28
CA ASN A 211 -41.94 -10.05 -16.21
C ASN A 211 -43.10 -9.47 -17.04
N GLU A 212 -43.95 -8.64 -16.45
CA GLU A 212 -45.05 -7.99 -17.16
C GLU A 212 -44.54 -6.93 -18.15
N LEU A 213 -43.53 -6.13 -17.77
CA LEU A 213 -43.04 -5.00 -18.57
C LEU A 213 -42.04 -5.41 -19.66
N LEU A 214 -41.16 -6.36 -19.37
CA LEU A 214 -40.05 -6.77 -20.25
C LEU A 214 -40.28 -8.13 -20.89
N GLY A 215 -41.18 -8.93 -20.33
CA GLY A 215 -41.39 -10.32 -20.70
C GLY A 215 -40.76 -11.30 -19.70
N ILE A 216 -41.24 -12.53 -19.74
CA ILE A 216 -40.84 -13.58 -18.80
C ILE A 216 -39.34 -13.81 -18.89
N ASN A 217 -38.66 -13.70 -17.75
CA ASN A 217 -37.21 -13.88 -17.59
C ASN A 217 -36.34 -12.97 -18.48
N GLN A 218 -36.90 -11.85 -18.96
CA GLN A 218 -36.10 -10.80 -19.59
C GLN A 218 -35.73 -9.78 -18.52
N ARG A 219 -34.43 -9.56 -18.32
CA ARG A 219 -33.91 -8.58 -17.37
C ARG A 219 -32.94 -7.64 -18.08
N PRO A 220 -32.86 -6.37 -17.64
CA PRO A 220 -31.80 -5.48 -18.09
C PRO A 220 -30.42 -6.06 -17.77
N PRO A 221 -29.36 -5.59 -18.47
CA PRO A 221 -27.99 -5.77 -17.99
C PRO A 221 -27.85 -5.32 -16.53
N ASP A 222 -26.95 -5.96 -15.80
CA ASP A 222 -26.63 -5.65 -14.39
C ASP A 222 -27.78 -5.81 -13.39
N TRP A 223 -28.85 -6.53 -13.78
CA TRP A 223 -29.90 -6.95 -12.86
C TRP A 223 -29.37 -7.95 -11.84
N ILE A 224 -29.48 -7.63 -10.55
CA ILE A 224 -28.94 -8.44 -9.47
C ILE A 224 -29.84 -9.65 -9.21
N GLY A 225 -31.15 -9.42 -9.12
CA GLY A 225 -32.16 -10.48 -8.98
C GLY A 225 -31.99 -11.32 -7.71
N ALA A 226 -31.48 -10.72 -6.62
CA ALA A 226 -31.24 -11.43 -5.37
C ALA A 226 -31.37 -10.52 -4.14
N ILE A 227 -31.85 -11.11 -3.05
CA ILE A 227 -31.87 -10.54 -1.70
C ILE A 227 -31.03 -11.40 -0.75
N THR A 228 -30.58 -10.82 0.36
CA THR A 228 -29.73 -11.49 1.36
C THR A 228 -30.38 -11.44 2.74
N ASN A 229 -29.72 -12.05 3.74
CA ASN A 229 -30.17 -11.92 5.13
C ASN A 229 -29.81 -10.56 5.75
N ALA A 230 -28.96 -9.76 5.11
CA ALA A 230 -28.62 -8.42 5.53
C ALA A 230 -29.66 -7.44 4.94
N PRO A 231 -30.48 -6.76 5.78
CA PRO A 231 -31.52 -5.87 5.29
C PRO A 231 -31.00 -4.71 4.44
N THR A 232 -29.84 -4.14 4.80
CA THR A 232 -29.21 -3.01 4.08
C THR A 232 -28.79 -3.41 2.67
N ILE A 233 -28.15 -4.58 2.52
CA ILE A 233 -27.76 -5.11 1.20
C ILE A 233 -29.01 -5.42 0.37
N SER A 234 -30.03 -6.03 0.98
CA SER A 234 -31.29 -6.31 0.30
C SER A 234 -32.00 -5.04 -0.17
N TYR A 235 -31.99 -3.98 0.64
CA TYR A 235 -32.50 -2.67 0.25
C TYR A 235 -31.77 -2.15 -1.00
N ARG A 236 -30.44 -2.09 -0.96
CA ARG A 236 -29.62 -1.58 -2.07
C ARG A 236 -29.84 -2.37 -3.36
N ASN A 237 -29.88 -3.69 -3.28
CA ASN A 237 -30.16 -4.54 -4.44
C ASN A 237 -31.55 -4.26 -5.03
N LEU A 238 -32.59 -4.23 -4.19
CA LEU A 238 -33.95 -3.97 -4.65
C LEU A 238 -34.11 -2.57 -5.24
N ARG A 239 -33.43 -1.59 -4.65
CA ARG A 239 -33.42 -0.22 -5.14
C ARG A 239 -32.74 -0.15 -6.50
N HIS A 240 -31.53 -0.69 -6.64
CA HIS A 240 -30.80 -0.74 -7.92
C HIS A 240 -31.61 -1.39 -9.03
N ASP A 241 -32.16 -2.59 -8.79
CA ASP A 241 -32.99 -3.30 -9.77
C ASP A 241 -34.26 -2.51 -10.13
N LEU A 242 -34.89 -1.84 -9.16
CA LEU A 242 -36.04 -0.97 -9.43
C LEU A 242 -35.68 0.25 -10.28
N GLU A 243 -34.52 0.87 -10.04
CA GLU A 243 -34.00 1.97 -10.84
C GLU A 243 -33.74 1.50 -12.29
N LEU A 244 -33.08 0.36 -12.49
CA LEU A 244 -32.88 -0.25 -13.82
C LEU A 244 -34.21 -0.53 -14.54
N LEU A 245 -35.20 -1.10 -13.83
CA LEU A 245 -36.53 -1.35 -14.40
C LEU A 245 -37.21 -0.05 -14.80
N SER A 246 -37.05 1.02 -14.01
CA SER A 246 -37.62 2.32 -14.32
C SER A 246 -36.97 2.94 -15.56
N ASP A 247 -35.63 2.87 -15.68
CA ASP A 247 -34.89 3.44 -16.81
C ASP A 247 -35.25 2.74 -18.13
N ILE A 248 -35.36 1.41 -18.13
CA ILE A 248 -35.73 0.68 -19.36
C ILE A 248 -37.20 0.87 -19.74
N SER A 249 -38.10 1.09 -18.77
CA SER A 249 -39.54 1.14 -19.01
C SER A 249 -40.11 2.55 -19.25
N LEU A 250 -39.48 3.58 -18.68
CA LEU A 250 -39.89 4.99 -18.80
C LEU A 250 -38.87 5.86 -19.56
N GLY A 251 -37.63 5.40 -19.67
CA GLY A 251 -36.50 6.15 -20.20
C GLY A 251 -35.51 6.55 -19.10
N ALA A 252 -34.24 6.71 -19.48
CA ALA A 252 -33.17 7.08 -18.56
C ALA A 252 -33.51 8.36 -17.79
N ASN A 253 -33.33 8.33 -16.47
CA ASN A 253 -33.58 9.44 -15.54
C ASN A 253 -35.04 9.93 -15.51
N VAL A 254 -35.99 9.15 -16.03
CA VAL A 254 -37.42 9.46 -15.95
C VAL A 254 -38.02 8.69 -14.77
N ARG A 255 -38.63 9.41 -13.83
CA ARG A 255 -39.26 8.81 -12.65
C ARG A 255 -40.73 9.25 -12.50
N PRO A 256 -41.61 8.35 -12.02
CA PRO A 256 -42.97 8.71 -11.65
C PRO A 256 -43.01 9.83 -10.61
N ARG A 257 -44.11 10.59 -10.58
CA ARG A 257 -44.27 11.66 -9.59
C ARG A 257 -44.28 11.11 -8.15
N GLY A 258 -43.47 11.72 -7.29
CA GLY A 258 -43.37 11.34 -5.89
C GLY A 258 -42.44 10.16 -5.63
N TRP A 259 -41.57 9.84 -6.60
CA TRP A 259 -40.46 8.90 -6.43
C TRP A 259 -39.62 9.23 -5.19
N GLN A 260 -39.26 8.22 -4.41
CA GLN A 260 -38.57 8.37 -3.12
C GLN A 260 -37.08 8.07 -3.21
N GLY A 261 -36.61 7.33 -4.22
CA GLY A 261 -35.19 7.17 -4.54
C GLY A 261 -34.60 8.49 -5.02
N VAL A 262 -34.05 9.29 -4.10
CA VAL A 262 -33.51 10.62 -4.38
C VAL A 262 -32.00 10.64 -4.48
N ASP A 263 -31.33 9.63 -3.92
CA ASP A 263 -29.88 9.50 -4.03
C ASP A 263 -29.52 8.92 -5.41
N PRO A 264 -28.82 9.68 -6.26
CA PRO A 264 -28.44 9.21 -7.59
C PRO A 264 -27.50 8.00 -7.56
N LEU A 265 -26.73 7.80 -6.47
CA LEU A 265 -25.78 6.70 -6.30
C LEU A 265 -26.50 5.35 -6.14
N GLU A 266 -27.74 5.36 -5.64
CA GLU A 266 -28.56 4.15 -5.48
C GLU A 266 -28.97 3.50 -6.81
N ARG A 267 -28.73 4.17 -7.95
CA ARG A 267 -28.92 3.63 -9.31
C ARG A 267 -27.72 2.79 -9.78
N CYS A 268 -26.60 2.89 -9.09
CA CYS A 268 -25.35 2.24 -9.47
C CYS A 268 -25.20 0.92 -8.75
N ASP A 269 -24.38 0.02 -9.32
CA ASP A 269 -24.12 -1.29 -8.71
C ASP A 269 -23.71 -1.13 -7.23
N PRO A 270 -24.27 -1.92 -6.31
CA PRO A 270 -23.96 -1.82 -4.88
C PRO A 270 -22.46 -1.87 -4.54
N LEU A 271 -21.64 -2.62 -5.28
CA LEU A 271 -20.18 -2.60 -5.09
C LEU A 271 -19.57 -1.23 -5.41
N VAL A 272 -20.10 -0.52 -6.40
CA VAL A 272 -19.68 0.85 -6.71
C VAL A 272 -20.10 1.78 -5.57
N GLN A 273 -21.30 1.61 -5.01
CA GLN A 273 -21.75 2.38 -3.84
C GLN A 273 -20.80 2.18 -2.64
N ASP A 274 -20.38 0.94 -2.40
CA ASP A 274 -19.44 0.58 -1.34
C ASP A 274 -18.05 1.15 -1.58
N LEU A 275 -17.54 1.08 -2.80
CA LEU A 275 -16.26 1.67 -3.15
C LEU A 275 -16.29 3.20 -3.02
N VAL A 276 -17.40 3.85 -3.40
CA VAL A 276 -17.60 5.30 -3.19
C VAL A 276 -17.56 5.64 -1.72
N PHE A 277 -18.24 4.85 -0.88
CA PHE A 277 -18.20 5.05 0.56
C PHE A 277 -16.76 4.99 1.10
N VAL A 278 -16.01 3.92 0.79
CA VAL A 278 -14.65 3.73 1.30
C VAL A 278 -13.70 4.82 0.80
N VAL A 279 -13.75 5.15 -0.49
CA VAL A 279 -12.90 6.21 -1.07
C VAL A 279 -13.21 7.58 -0.44
N GLN A 280 -14.49 7.92 -0.25
CA GLN A 280 -14.86 9.18 0.38
C GLN A 280 -14.50 9.23 1.86
N SER A 281 -14.65 8.12 2.59
CA SER A 281 -14.35 8.07 4.03
C SER A 281 -12.86 8.09 4.31
N GLU A 282 -12.06 7.35 3.54
CA GLU A 282 -10.64 7.15 3.82
C GLU A 282 -9.73 8.16 3.13
N TYR A 283 -10.10 8.66 1.94
CA TYR A 283 -9.31 9.65 1.22
C TYR A 283 -9.85 11.08 1.33
N GLU A 284 -11.01 11.28 1.96
CA GLU A 284 -11.67 12.59 2.10
C GLU A 284 -11.90 13.33 0.76
N ILE A 285 -11.99 12.59 -0.35
CA ILE A 285 -12.24 13.16 -1.69
C ILE A 285 -13.73 13.14 -2.00
N PRO A 286 -14.37 14.28 -2.33
CA PRO A 286 -15.72 14.26 -2.86
C PRO A 286 -15.74 13.68 -4.27
N ILE A 287 -16.69 12.75 -4.52
CA ILE A 287 -16.93 12.22 -5.87
C ILE A 287 -17.95 13.13 -6.55
N GLU A 288 -17.47 14.05 -7.39
CA GLU A 288 -18.29 15.04 -8.08
C GLU A 288 -18.67 14.58 -9.49
N VAL A 289 -19.78 13.85 -9.60
CA VAL A 289 -20.36 13.45 -10.89
C VAL A 289 -21.77 14.00 -10.99
N SER A 290 -22.13 14.57 -12.15
CA SER A 290 -23.45 15.16 -12.38
C SER A 290 -24.55 14.08 -12.40
N PRO A 291 -25.53 14.11 -11.46
CA PRO A 291 -26.62 13.14 -11.39
C PRO A 291 -27.48 13.01 -12.65
N GLU A 292 -27.54 14.09 -13.43
CA GLU A 292 -28.34 14.19 -14.66
C GLU A 292 -27.66 13.53 -15.87
N SER A 293 -26.40 13.12 -15.72
CA SER A 293 -25.68 12.45 -16.80
C SER A 293 -26.36 11.14 -17.20
N ALA A 294 -26.45 10.88 -18.51
CA ALA A 294 -27.01 9.64 -19.03
C ALA A 294 -26.14 8.41 -18.68
N ASN A 295 -24.84 8.61 -18.48
CA ASN A 295 -23.89 7.58 -18.06
C ASN A 295 -23.33 7.87 -16.65
N TYR A 296 -24.19 8.36 -15.75
CA TYR A 296 -23.82 8.69 -14.37
C TYR A 296 -23.05 7.57 -13.66
N CYS A 297 -23.57 6.33 -13.68
CA CYS A 297 -22.93 5.22 -12.97
C CYS A 297 -21.60 4.78 -13.57
N GLU A 298 -21.45 4.87 -14.90
CA GLU A 298 -20.16 4.65 -15.57
C GLU A 298 -19.14 5.69 -15.10
N GLN A 299 -19.49 6.97 -15.13
CA GLN A 299 -18.61 8.05 -14.66
C GLN A 299 -18.25 7.92 -13.17
N VAL A 300 -19.21 7.55 -12.32
CA VAL A 300 -18.94 7.30 -10.89
C VAL A 300 -17.98 6.12 -10.74
N THR A 301 -18.24 5.02 -11.44
CA THR A 301 -17.39 3.81 -11.43
C THR A 301 -15.96 4.14 -11.86
N ASP A 302 -15.77 4.87 -12.96
CA ASP A 302 -14.45 5.27 -13.44
C ASP A 302 -13.74 6.19 -12.45
N THR A 303 -14.45 7.21 -11.94
CA THR A 303 -13.89 8.20 -11.01
C THR A 303 -13.45 7.54 -9.71
N VAL A 304 -14.30 6.68 -9.14
CA VAL A 304 -14.00 6.05 -7.85
C VAL A 304 -12.91 4.98 -7.97
N ASN A 305 -12.90 4.20 -9.05
CA ASN A 305 -11.81 3.25 -9.29
C ASN A 305 -10.49 3.97 -9.56
N PHE A 306 -10.51 5.09 -10.30
CA PHE A 306 -9.32 5.90 -10.49
C PHE A 306 -8.80 6.45 -9.17
N ALA A 307 -9.68 6.98 -8.31
CA ALA A 307 -9.31 7.48 -6.98
C ALA A 307 -8.77 6.37 -6.06
N ALA A 308 -9.35 5.17 -6.11
CA ALA A 308 -8.86 4.01 -5.37
C ALA A 308 -7.43 3.60 -5.77
N GLU A 309 -7.13 3.67 -7.06
CA GLU A 309 -5.83 3.26 -7.61
C GLU A 309 -4.78 4.36 -7.64
N ASN A 310 -5.22 5.62 -7.55
CA ASN A 310 -4.40 6.82 -7.53
C ASN A 310 -4.84 7.70 -6.37
N PRO A 311 -4.68 7.23 -5.12
CA PRO A 311 -5.03 8.02 -3.96
C PRO A 311 -4.27 9.34 -3.98
N PRO A 312 -4.88 10.42 -3.49
CA PRO A 312 -4.26 11.73 -3.48
C PRO A 312 -2.97 11.64 -2.68
N VAL A 313 -1.88 12.17 -3.26
CA VAL A 313 -0.66 12.37 -2.50
C VAL A 313 -0.98 13.45 -1.47
N PRO A 314 -0.83 13.20 -0.15
CA PRO A 314 -1.12 14.21 0.84
C PRO A 314 -0.16 15.40 0.66
N ASP A 315 -0.67 16.50 0.08
CA ASP A 315 0.09 17.71 -0.25
C ASP A 315 0.54 18.50 1.00
N VAL A 316 -0.02 18.22 2.18
CA VAL A 316 0.28 18.94 3.42
C VAL A 316 0.19 17.97 4.62
N VAL A 317 1.14 18.12 5.54
CA VAL A 317 1.17 17.46 6.87
C VAL A 317 -0.14 17.71 7.61
N LEU A 318 -1.08 16.78 7.51
CA LEU A 318 -2.16 16.65 8.47
C LEU A 318 -1.67 15.75 9.61
N GLU A 319 -1.55 16.32 10.80
CA GLU A 319 -1.19 15.64 12.07
C GLU A 319 -2.13 14.49 12.46
N THR A 320 -3.16 14.21 11.66
CA THR A 320 -4.27 13.32 12.02
C THR A 320 -4.19 11.94 11.37
N GLU A 321 -3.30 11.73 10.39
CA GLU A 321 -3.17 10.45 9.70
C GLU A 321 -2.16 9.55 10.41
N ASN A 322 -2.62 8.84 11.44
CA ASN A 322 -1.77 7.95 12.25
C ASN A 322 -1.25 6.72 11.48
N ARG A 323 -1.78 6.42 10.27
CA ARG A 323 -1.46 5.19 9.54
C ARG A 323 0.01 5.09 9.13
N PHE A 324 0.64 6.22 8.79
CA PHE A 324 2.05 6.25 8.38
C PHE A 324 2.97 6.78 9.49
N THR A 325 2.47 6.84 10.72
CA THR A 325 3.26 7.25 11.87
C THR A 325 3.92 6.03 12.49
N ALA A 326 5.23 6.11 12.71
CA ALA A 326 5.98 5.07 13.41
C ALA A 326 6.99 5.71 14.38
N GLU A 327 7.58 4.87 15.21
CA GLU A 327 8.64 5.24 16.12
C GLU A 327 9.96 4.62 15.65
N SER A 328 11.05 5.36 15.79
CA SER A 328 12.39 4.83 15.57
C SER A 328 12.70 3.76 16.62
N ASN A 329 13.44 2.74 16.19
CA ASN A 329 14.12 1.77 17.03
C ASN A 329 15.63 1.85 16.75
N PHE A 330 16.20 3.05 16.95
CA PHE A 330 17.59 3.39 16.65
C PHE A 330 17.93 3.32 15.15
N ALA A 331 17.09 3.96 14.33
CA ALA A 331 17.27 3.98 12.88
C ALA A 331 18.45 4.86 12.43
N PHE A 332 19.23 4.36 11.48
CA PHE A 332 20.23 5.17 10.77
C PHE A 332 19.52 6.14 9.82
N ALA A 333 19.91 7.41 9.86
CA ALA A 333 19.29 8.49 9.11
C ALA A 333 20.22 9.05 8.03
N TYR A 334 19.66 9.36 6.85
CA TYR A 334 20.40 9.84 5.68
C TYR A 334 19.67 10.98 4.96
N LEU A 335 20.37 11.93 4.33
CA LEU A 335 19.74 12.97 3.50
C LEU A 335 19.38 12.47 2.11
N ASP A 336 19.96 11.37 1.66
CA ASP A 336 19.70 10.80 0.35
C ASP A 336 19.27 9.34 0.45
N ILE A 337 18.50 8.93 -0.56
CA ILE A 337 17.98 7.57 -0.65
C ILE A 337 19.06 6.51 -0.86
N ALA A 338 20.22 6.89 -1.41
CA ALA A 338 21.35 6.01 -1.63
C ALA A 338 22.21 5.84 -0.35
N ALA A 339 21.78 6.42 0.77
CA ALA A 339 22.43 6.32 2.07
C ALA A 339 23.89 6.83 2.07
N THR A 340 24.19 7.85 1.27
CA THR A 340 25.54 8.41 1.10
C THR A 340 25.83 9.60 2.02
N GLU A 341 24.81 10.33 2.43
CA GLU A 341 24.86 11.53 3.27
C GLU A 341 24.25 11.23 4.65
N TYR A 342 25.04 10.58 5.51
CA TYR A 342 24.61 10.16 6.84
C TYR A 342 24.40 11.34 7.81
N MET A 343 23.29 11.30 8.54
CA MET A 343 22.88 12.34 9.51
C MET A 343 22.87 11.88 10.96
N GLY A 344 23.17 10.63 11.30
CA GLY A 344 23.15 10.16 12.69
C GLY A 344 22.19 9.01 12.93
N ILE A 345 22.13 8.55 14.18
CA ILE A 345 21.19 7.53 14.63
C ILE A 345 20.00 8.25 15.26
N MET A 346 18.82 8.12 14.65
CA MET A 346 17.56 8.59 15.20
C MET A 346 17.26 7.81 16.48
N PRO A 347 17.20 8.45 17.67
CA PRO A 347 16.99 7.75 18.93
C PRO A 347 15.71 6.92 18.95
N GLY A 348 15.74 5.80 19.70
CA GLY A 348 14.56 4.98 19.93
C GLY A 348 13.40 5.78 20.53
N GLY A 349 12.18 5.55 20.04
CA GLY A 349 10.95 6.24 20.47
C GLY A 349 10.69 7.59 19.79
N VAL A 350 11.60 8.08 18.95
CA VAL A 350 11.37 9.29 18.14
C VAL A 350 10.28 9.01 17.12
N ARG A 351 9.19 9.77 17.20
CA ARG A 351 8.06 9.69 16.29
C ARG A 351 8.35 10.42 15.00
N PHE A 352 7.98 9.79 13.90
CA PHE A 352 8.01 10.35 12.57
C PHE A 352 6.82 9.86 11.77
N ARG A 353 6.56 10.55 10.67
CA ARG A 353 5.64 10.11 9.63
C ARG A 353 6.43 9.68 8.40
N ALA A 354 6.11 8.53 7.82
CA ALA A 354 6.65 8.12 6.53
C ALA A 354 5.77 8.65 5.39
N PHE A 355 6.40 8.99 4.27
CA PHE A 355 5.72 9.54 3.08
C PHE A 355 5.99 8.72 1.84
N TYR A 356 7.25 8.31 1.66
CA TYR A 356 7.67 7.59 0.47
C TYR A 356 8.49 6.38 0.85
N ARG A 357 8.37 5.30 0.09
CA ARG A 357 9.30 4.18 0.12
C ARG A 357 10.21 4.21 -1.09
N ASN A 358 11.38 3.59 -0.95
CA ASN A 358 12.25 3.29 -2.07
C ASN A 358 11.66 2.15 -2.92
N PHE A 359 12.10 2.08 -4.17
CA PHE A 359 11.76 1.02 -5.11
C PHE A 359 12.58 -0.27 -4.85
N GLY A 360 12.08 -1.41 -5.33
CA GLY A 360 12.77 -2.71 -5.29
C GLY A 360 12.80 -3.37 -3.90
N GLU A 361 13.87 -4.12 -3.62
CA GLU A 361 14.11 -4.81 -2.33
C GLU A 361 14.61 -3.89 -1.21
N SER A 362 14.66 -2.57 -1.46
CA SER A 362 15.14 -1.60 -0.48
C SER A 362 14.06 -1.29 0.56
N ASN A 363 14.41 -1.44 1.84
CA ASN A 363 13.56 -1.07 2.98
C ASN A 363 13.67 0.42 3.37
N MET A 364 14.38 1.23 2.58
CA MET A 364 14.49 2.67 2.82
C MET A 364 13.15 3.39 2.61
N MET A 365 12.83 4.32 3.50
CA MET A 365 11.68 5.22 3.42
C MET A 365 12.08 6.65 3.76
N PHE A 366 11.45 7.60 3.09
CA PHE A 366 11.49 9.01 3.45
C PHE A 366 10.51 9.29 4.57
N VAL A 367 11.00 9.87 5.65
CA VAL A 367 10.26 10.17 6.87
C VAL A 367 10.48 11.63 7.27
N SER A 368 9.49 12.24 7.92
CA SER A 368 9.65 13.58 8.47
C SER A 368 8.89 13.80 9.77
N ASN A 369 9.31 14.84 10.48
CA ASN A 369 8.58 15.48 11.58
C ASN A 369 8.95 16.98 11.60
N ASP A 370 8.64 17.68 12.70
CA ASP A 370 8.92 19.12 12.84
C ASP A 370 10.41 19.49 12.83
N GLU A 371 11.31 18.55 13.14
CA GLU A 371 12.75 18.78 13.30
C GLU A 371 13.61 18.12 12.20
N PHE A 372 13.03 17.27 11.35
CA PHE A 372 13.77 16.61 10.28
C PHE A 372 12.89 16.12 9.13
N ALA A 373 13.53 15.92 7.99
CA ALA A 373 12.99 15.20 6.83
C ALA A 373 14.14 14.44 6.15
N LEU A 374 14.13 13.11 6.22
CA LEU A 374 15.30 12.28 5.91
C LEU A 374 14.89 10.84 5.60
N PHE A 375 15.87 10.02 5.22
CA PHE A 375 15.69 8.63 4.89
C PHE A 375 16.11 7.70 6.02
N VAL A 376 15.30 6.69 6.32
CA VAL A 376 15.59 5.62 7.28
C VAL A 376 15.19 4.26 6.72
N ASP A 377 15.83 3.19 7.17
CA ASP A 377 15.43 1.81 6.85
C ASP A 377 14.32 1.34 7.81
N ARG A 378 13.21 0.85 7.23
CA ARG A 378 12.03 0.31 7.93
C ARG A 378 12.37 -0.67 9.05
N ASN A 379 13.38 -1.52 8.86
CA ASN A 379 13.77 -2.56 9.82
C ASN A 379 14.20 -2.02 11.18
N PHE A 380 14.63 -0.75 11.23
CA PHE A 380 15.01 -0.08 12.47
C PHE A 380 13.89 0.81 13.02
N THR A 381 12.63 0.48 12.71
CA THR A 381 11.46 1.24 13.12
C THR A 381 10.32 0.33 13.55
N THR A 382 9.26 0.89 14.13
CA THR A 382 8.03 0.15 14.46
C THR A 382 7.08 0.02 13.27
N MET A 383 7.46 0.44 12.06
CA MET A 383 6.59 0.44 10.88
C MET A 383 6.32 -1.00 10.39
N PRO A 384 5.06 -1.45 10.34
CA PRO A 384 4.73 -2.76 9.76
C PRO A 384 5.04 -2.82 8.26
N GLU A 385 5.37 -4.01 7.76
CA GLU A 385 5.69 -4.22 6.34
C GLU A 385 4.55 -3.84 5.40
N GLU A 386 3.32 -4.20 5.77
CA GLU A 386 2.11 -3.91 4.99
C GLU A 386 1.89 -2.40 4.84
N VAL A 387 2.10 -1.65 5.93
CA VAL A 387 2.01 -0.19 5.94
C VAL A 387 3.14 0.44 5.12
N PHE A 388 4.37 -0.08 5.25
CA PHE A 388 5.49 0.35 4.44
C PHE A 388 5.24 0.10 2.95
N ALA A 389 4.72 -1.07 2.56
CA ALA A 389 4.43 -1.42 1.18
C ALA A 389 3.34 -0.54 0.55
N ALA A 390 2.43 -0.03 1.38
CA ALA A 390 1.38 0.92 1.00
C ALA A 390 1.89 2.36 0.79
N LEU A 391 3.13 2.69 1.20
CA LEU A 391 3.70 4.01 0.92
C LEU A 391 3.90 4.18 -0.59
N PRO A 392 3.60 5.38 -1.13
CA PRO A 392 3.97 5.73 -2.50
C PRO A 392 5.47 5.57 -2.76
N SER A 393 5.84 5.23 -3.99
CA SER A 393 7.24 5.26 -4.43
C SER A 393 7.75 6.71 -4.44
N ILE A 394 9.01 6.91 -4.08
CA ILE A 394 9.68 8.21 -4.22
C ILE A 394 10.05 8.55 -5.68
N GLU A 395 9.84 7.63 -6.62
CA GLU A 395 10.16 7.85 -8.03
C GLU A 395 9.46 9.11 -8.59
N GLY A 396 10.25 10.01 -9.16
CA GLY A 396 9.76 11.29 -9.68
C GLY A 396 9.48 12.36 -8.62
N GLN A 397 9.73 12.06 -7.34
CA GLN A 397 9.61 13.00 -6.22
C GLN A 397 11.00 13.42 -5.74
N GLU A 398 11.21 14.72 -5.56
CA GLU A 398 12.42 15.29 -4.95
C GLU A 398 12.04 15.95 -3.62
N PRO A 399 11.80 15.16 -2.56
CA PRO A 399 11.42 15.72 -1.27
C PRO A 399 12.60 16.50 -0.67
N LEU A 400 12.29 17.63 -0.03
CA LEU A 400 13.29 18.44 0.65
C LEU A 400 13.78 17.70 1.90
N THR A 401 15.08 17.41 1.95
CA THR A 401 15.71 16.70 3.07
C THR A 401 16.46 17.68 3.97
N PHE A 402 16.27 17.56 5.28
CA PHE A 402 16.98 18.34 6.31
C PHE A 402 16.99 17.57 7.64
N CYS A 403 17.88 17.94 8.56
CA CYS A 403 17.95 17.34 9.88
C CYS A 403 18.43 18.40 10.88
N ASP A 404 17.50 19.00 11.61
CA ASP A 404 17.75 20.03 12.63
C ASP A 404 17.61 19.49 14.05
N ALA A 405 17.19 18.23 14.21
CA ALA A 405 17.08 17.56 15.50
C ALA A 405 18.44 17.43 16.21
N VAL A 406 18.42 17.37 17.55
CA VAL A 406 19.64 17.37 18.39
C VAL A 406 20.57 16.18 18.11
N TRP A 407 20.03 15.07 17.59
CA TRP A 407 20.78 13.87 17.24
C TRP A 407 21.36 13.89 15.81
N CYS A 408 21.01 14.91 15.02
CA CYS A 408 21.53 15.11 13.68
C CYS A 408 23.04 15.42 13.73
N ASN A 409 23.78 14.91 12.75
CA ASN A 409 25.25 14.83 12.72
C ASN A 409 25.83 13.95 13.85
N GLY A 410 25.06 12.94 14.29
CA GLY A 410 25.53 11.92 15.24
C GLY A 410 26.69 11.07 14.70
N PRO A 411 27.38 10.32 15.57
CA PRO A 411 28.54 9.51 15.18
C PRO A 411 28.24 8.55 14.02
N GLY A 412 29.12 8.53 13.00
CA GLY A 412 28.99 7.71 11.78
C GLY A 412 28.86 6.19 12.02
N PRO A 413 28.27 5.41 11.12
CA PRO A 413 28.39 3.95 11.19
C PRO A 413 29.85 3.53 10.95
N THR A 414 30.31 2.49 11.64
CA THR A 414 31.56 1.81 11.27
C THR A 414 31.39 1.20 9.88
N PRO A 415 32.40 1.28 8.98
CA PRO A 415 32.24 0.76 7.63
C PRO A 415 32.08 -0.77 7.65
N THR A 416 30.86 -1.23 7.41
CA THR A 416 30.57 -2.63 7.06
C THR A 416 30.97 -2.82 5.58
N PRO A 417 31.75 -3.86 5.24
CA PRO A 417 32.26 -4.03 3.89
C PRO A 417 31.18 -4.62 2.99
N THR A 418 30.38 -3.76 2.35
CA THR A 418 29.61 -4.11 1.15
C THR A 418 29.82 -3.05 0.08
N GLY A 419 30.42 -3.48 -1.04
CA GLY A 419 30.35 -2.78 -2.32
C GLY A 419 31.53 -1.87 -2.65
N PHE A 420 32.46 -2.37 -3.47
CA PHE A 420 33.52 -1.58 -4.09
C PHE A 420 32.96 -0.52 -5.06
N GLY A 421 33.46 0.71 -4.95
CA GLY A 421 33.31 1.76 -5.96
C GLY A 421 34.49 2.73 -5.92
N ILE A 422 35.40 2.62 -6.91
CA ILE A 422 36.53 3.52 -7.12
C ILE A 422 35.99 4.83 -7.73
N LEU A 423 35.66 5.82 -6.91
CA LEU A 423 35.38 7.20 -7.37
C LEU A 423 35.54 8.29 -6.28
N VAL A 424 36.26 8.03 -5.18
CA VAL A 424 36.50 9.01 -4.08
C VAL A 424 37.82 9.79 -4.23
N LEU A 425 38.40 9.87 -5.43
CA LEU A 425 39.63 10.64 -5.66
C LEU A 425 39.41 12.06 -6.20
N ILE A 426 38.18 12.55 -6.28
CA ILE A 426 37.91 13.92 -6.74
C ILE A 426 36.77 14.53 -5.93
N LEU A 427 37.10 15.24 -4.85
CA LEU A 427 36.52 16.55 -4.45
C LEU A 427 37.09 16.99 -3.08
N PRO A 428 37.94 18.03 -3.03
CA PRO A 428 38.36 18.65 -1.79
C PRO A 428 37.67 20.01 -1.60
N THR A 429 36.77 20.16 -0.62
CA THR A 429 36.47 21.48 -0.04
C THR A 429 36.02 21.39 1.42
N ALA A 430 36.77 22.13 2.25
CA ALA A 430 36.75 22.31 3.70
C ALA A 430 35.42 22.62 4.40
N VAL A 431 35.35 22.22 5.68
CA VAL A 431 34.92 23.07 6.81
C VAL A 431 35.85 22.77 8.00
N PRO A 432 36.42 23.77 8.71
CA PRO A 432 37.24 23.52 9.90
C PRO A 432 36.34 23.08 11.08
N PRO A 433 36.82 22.21 11.99
CA PRO A 433 36.03 21.84 13.15
C PRO A 433 35.87 23.02 14.10
N VAL A 434 34.66 23.10 14.66
CA VAL A 434 34.23 24.00 15.73
C VAL A 434 35.04 23.72 17.00
N ASP A 435 35.49 24.79 17.64
CA ASP A 435 36.22 24.81 18.90
C ASP A 435 35.23 24.51 20.05
N VAL A 436 35.39 23.36 20.71
CA VAL A 436 34.63 23.00 21.92
C VAL A 436 35.63 22.87 23.06
N ASP A 437 35.80 23.99 23.75
CA ASP A 437 36.69 24.17 24.87
C ASP A 437 35.95 23.81 26.17
N GLU A 438 35.94 22.52 26.54
CA GLU A 438 35.77 22.06 27.92
C GLU A 438 36.23 20.59 28.05
N LEU A 439 37.32 20.37 28.82
CA LEU A 439 38.11 19.13 28.99
C LEU A 439 39.31 18.92 28.03
N ALA A 440 39.99 19.99 27.62
CA ALA A 440 41.30 19.88 26.96
C ALA A 440 42.31 19.16 27.88
N VAL A 441 42.73 17.94 27.51
CA VAL A 441 43.95 17.33 28.07
C VAL A 441 45.12 18.13 27.51
N GLU A 442 45.71 18.97 28.36
CA GLU A 442 46.73 19.95 27.99
C GLU A 442 47.82 19.35 27.08
N GLY A 443 47.91 19.85 25.84
CA GLY A 443 48.92 19.44 24.87
C GLY A 443 48.58 18.23 23.99
N LYS A 444 47.35 17.68 24.04
CA LYS A 444 46.89 16.58 23.17
C LYS A 444 45.79 17.04 22.22
N ILE A 445 45.72 16.41 21.05
CA ILE A 445 44.69 16.67 20.05
C ILE A 445 43.46 15.80 20.35
N GLN A 446 42.29 16.42 20.48
CA GLN A 446 41.04 15.69 20.59
C GLN A 446 40.67 15.04 19.26
N VAL A 447 40.27 13.78 19.30
CA VAL A 447 39.74 13.03 18.17
C VAL A 447 38.47 12.28 18.58
N SER A 448 37.57 12.02 17.63
CA SER A 448 36.34 11.26 17.87
C SER A 448 36.58 9.76 17.89
N TRP A 449 35.61 8.99 18.38
CA TRP A 449 35.67 7.52 18.52
C TRP A 449 36.11 6.77 17.25
N ASN A 450 35.87 7.31 16.03
CA ASN A 450 36.27 6.68 14.77
C ASN A 450 37.80 6.67 14.54
N TYR A 451 38.55 7.45 15.33
CA TYR A 451 40.01 7.36 15.42
C TYR A 451 40.46 6.29 16.41
N ILE A 452 39.56 5.64 17.15
CA ILE A 452 39.89 4.53 18.05
C ILE A 452 39.86 3.23 17.27
N ARG A 453 41.03 2.59 17.18
CA ARG A 453 41.13 1.20 16.76
C ARG A 453 40.85 0.30 17.95
N VAL A 454 39.80 -0.50 17.81
CA VAL A 454 39.39 -1.51 18.79
C VAL A 454 39.79 -2.89 18.30
N THR A 455 40.61 -3.60 19.07
CA THR A 455 40.92 -5.01 18.80
C THR A 455 40.26 -5.89 19.86
N TYR A 456 39.33 -6.74 19.42
CA TYR A 456 38.58 -7.63 20.29
C TYR A 456 39.42 -8.86 20.67
N LEU A 457 39.47 -9.18 21.95
CA LEU A 457 40.21 -10.32 22.49
C LEU A 457 39.30 -11.43 23.01
N ALA A 458 38.25 -11.05 23.74
CA ALA A 458 37.29 -11.99 24.30
C ALA A 458 35.91 -11.35 24.37
N ASP A 459 34.89 -12.18 24.17
CA ASP A 459 33.49 -11.77 24.17
C ASP A 459 32.75 -12.37 25.38
N ASN A 460 31.85 -11.59 25.98
CA ASN A 460 30.99 -11.99 27.09
C ASN A 460 29.54 -11.55 26.81
N ALA A 461 28.91 -12.21 25.84
CA ALA A 461 27.53 -11.99 25.44
C ALA A 461 26.53 -12.02 26.61
N ALA A 462 26.77 -12.84 27.65
CA ALA A 462 25.87 -12.93 28.81
C ALA A 462 25.78 -11.63 29.62
N ASN A 463 26.86 -10.85 29.67
CA ASN A 463 26.91 -9.56 30.36
C ASN A 463 26.91 -8.37 29.38
N ARG A 464 26.82 -8.64 28.08
CA ARG A 464 26.94 -7.67 26.99
C ARG A 464 28.24 -6.85 27.06
N THR A 465 29.36 -7.53 27.36
CA THR A 465 30.69 -6.92 27.44
C THR A 465 31.70 -7.60 26.51
N ALA A 466 32.71 -6.85 26.09
CA ALA A 466 33.89 -7.33 25.36
C ALA A 466 35.18 -6.87 26.05
N GLN A 467 36.19 -7.73 26.02
CA GLN A 467 37.57 -7.38 26.36
C GLN A 467 38.29 -6.91 25.10
N VAL A 468 38.84 -5.70 25.14
CA VAL A 468 39.42 -5.03 23.99
C VAL A 468 40.76 -4.39 24.32
N THR A 469 41.66 -4.32 23.34
CA THR A 469 42.80 -3.40 23.37
C THR A 469 42.52 -2.20 22.48
N LEU A 470 42.99 -1.04 22.90
CA LEU A 470 42.68 0.23 22.26
C LEU A 470 43.95 0.95 21.78
N GLU A 471 43.86 1.51 20.58
CA GLU A 471 44.86 2.44 20.02
C GLU A 471 44.14 3.67 19.47
N ILE A 472 44.77 4.84 19.56
CA ILE A 472 44.25 6.10 19.00
C ILE A 472 45.03 6.44 17.74
N CYS A 473 44.33 6.63 16.63
CA CYS A 473 44.92 6.81 15.32
C CYS A 473 45.04 8.29 14.93
N ALA A 474 45.94 8.58 14.00
CA ALA A 474 46.10 9.92 13.43
C ALA A 474 44.99 10.28 12.44
N GLU A 475 44.35 9.26 11.85
CA GLU A 475 43.35 9.36 10.79
C GLU A 475 42.29 8.26 10.97
N PRO A 476 41.04 8.45 10.52
CA PRO A 476 39.97 7.44 10.63
C PRO A 476 40.23 6.18 9.81
N ALA A 477 41.14 6.21 8.83
CA ALA A 477 41.59 5.01 8.11
C ALA A 477 42.41 4.05 9.01
N GLN A 478 42.74 4.48 10.24
CA GLN A 478 43.43 3.72 11.27
C GLN A 478 44.84 3.23 10.87
N ILE A 479 45.52 3.88 9.93
CA ILE A 479 46.79 3.34 9.40
C ILE A 479 47.96 3.54 10.39
N ALA A 480 47.99 4.69 11.08
CA ALA A 480 49.02 5.05 12.05
C ALA A 480 48.38 5.35 13.42
N CYS A 481 48.63 4.50 14.42
CA CYS A 481 48.00 4.60 15.74
C CYS A 481 49.04 4.55 16.86
N GLU A 482 48.68 5.15 17.99
CA GLU A 482 49.43 5.14 19.24
C GLU A 482 48.65 4.37 20.32
N PRO A 483 49.34 3.66 21.23
CA PRO A 483 48.68 2.87 22.26
C PRO A 483 47.90 3.79 23.22
N VAL A 484 46.73 3.33 23.66
CA VAL A 484 46.02 3.98 24.78
C VAL A 484 46.79 3.72 26.07
N THR A 485 47.21 4.81 26.70
CA THR A 485 48.03 4.80 27.92
C THR A 485 47.20 5.03 29.18
N ARG A 486 46.05 5.67 29.06
CA ARG A 486 45.17 5.99 30.18
C ARG A 486 43.72 6.04 29.71
N LEU A 487 42.82 5.50 30.53
CA LEU A 487 41.38 5.56 30.29
C LEU A 487 40.68 5.97 31.58
N PHE A 488 39.98 7.09 31.53
CA PHE A 488 39.22 7.63 32.66
C PHE A 488 37.74 7.66 32.30
N ASP A 489 36.87 7.24 33.21
CA ASP A 489 35.43 7.29 33.04
C ASP A 489 34.88 8.46 33.88
N ASN A 490 34.36 9.47 33.19
CA ASN A 490 33.82 10.67 33.82
C ASN A 490 32.55 10.39 34.62
N THR A 491 31.80 9.32 34.29
CA THR A 491 30.58 8.92 35.01
C THR A 491 30.90 8.42 36.41
N THR A 492 31.95 7.60 36.51
CA THR A 492 32.36 7.00 37.79
C THR A 492 33.43 7.82 38.51
N GLY A 493 34.07 8.77 37.81
CA GLY A 493 35.18 9.58 38.32
C GLY A 493 36.44 8.75 38.61
N GLN A 494 36.58 7.60 37.95
CA GLN A 494 37.66 6.64 38.19
C GLN A 494 38.37 6.26 36.90
N LEU A 495 39.63 5.80 37.05
CA LEU A 495 40.34 5.14 35.96
C LEU A 495 39.70 3.79 35.68
N ALA A 496 39.44 3.50 34.40
CA ALA A 496 38.95 2.19 34.02
C ALA A 496 40.01 1.13 34.34
N PRO A 497 39.61 0.01 34.98
CA PRO A 497 40.55 -1.03 35.37
C PRO A 497 41.14 -1.71 34.14
N VAL A 498 42.47 -1.87 34.14
CA VAL A 498 43.17 -2.71 33.17
C VAL A 498 42.98 -4.17 33.63
N VAL A 499 42.25 -4.96 32.83
CA VAL A 499 41.94 -6.37 33.14
C VAL A 499 43.05 -7.33 32.72
N GLY A 500 44.00 -6.86 31.91
CA GLY A 500 45.18 -7.60 31.48
C GLY A 500 46.03 -6.82 30.48
N GLU A 501 47.04 -7.47 29.90
CA GLU A 501 47.87 -6.92 28.82
C GLU A 501 47.94 -7.92 27.67
N SER A 502 47.85 -7.45 26.42
CA SER A 502 47.99 -8.26 25.21
C SER A 502 48.76 -7.49 24.15
N GLY A 503 49.82 -8.10 23.60
CA GLY A 503 50.65 -7.46 22.58
C GLY A 503 51.36 -6.17 23.04
N GLY A 504 51.51 -5.95 24.35
CA GLY A 504 52.04 -4.70 24.91
C GLY A 504 51.02 -3.58 25.05
N LEU A 505 49.73 -3.86 24.80
CA LEU A 505 48.60 -2.95 25.00
C LEU A 505 47.80 -3.34 26.25
N ASN A 506 47.26 -2.34 26.94
CA ASN A 506 46.31 -2.56 28.03
C ASN A 506 45.01 -3.15 27.49
N VAL A 507 44.46 -4.13 28.21
CA VAL A 507 43.14 -4.71 27.94
C VAL A 507 42.12 -4.07 28.88
N TYR A 508 41.02 -3.62 28.31
CA TYR A 508 39.87 -3.03 29.01
C TYR A 508 38.62 -3.87 28.76
N GLU A 509 37.70 -3.89 29.72
CA GLU A 509 36.38 -4.48 29.55
C GLU A 509 35.35 -3.37 29.32
N PHE A 510 34.63 -3.44 28.20
CA PHE A 510 33.61 -2.47 27.82
C PHE A 510 32.27 -3.16 27.55
N ARG A 511 31.17 -2.43 27.79
CA ARG A 511 29.86 -2.83 27.27
C ARG A 511 29.75 -2.52 25.79
N TYR A 512 28.92 -3.27 25.06
CA TYR A 512 28.60 -2.93 23.68
C TYR A 512 27.84 -1.59 23.59
N GLY A 513 27.94 -0.95 22.44
CA GLY A 513 27.30 0.32 22.11
C GLY A 513 28.25 1.51 22.23
N TYR A 514 27.66 2.70 22.16
CA TYR A 514 28.35 3.98 22.25
C TYR A 514 28.52 4.39 23.71
N THR A 515 29.71 4.89 24.06
CA THR A 515 29.98 5.53 25.36
C THR A 515 30.65 6.87 25.11
N ASP A 516 30.10 7.97 25.64
CA ASP A 516 30.49 9.36 25.35
C ASP A 516 31.01 10.15 26.56
N ASN A 517 31.21 9.47 27.69
CA ASN A 517 31.64 10.08 28.95
C ASN A 517 32.98 9.52 29.42
N LEU A 518 33.93 9.37 28.49
CA LEU A 518 35.27 8.84 28.76
C LEU A 518 36.35 9.91 28.53
N VAL A 519 37.57 9.61 28.95
CA VAL A 519 38.79 10.29 28.51
C VAL A 519 39.80 9.19 28.20
N ILE A 520 39.90 8.85 26.91
CA ILE A 520 40.79 7.83 26.37
C ILE A 520 42.04 8.53 25.86
N GLU A 521 43.19 8.33 26.49
CA GLU A 521 44.40 9.11 26.23
C GLU A 521 45.53 8.27 25.63
N GLY A 522 46.10 8.80 24.54
CA GLY A 522 47.34 8.34 23.91
C GLY A 522 48.51 9.26 24.26
N ALA A 523 49.61 9.14 23.53
CA ALA A 523 50.79 9.98 23.72
C ALA A 523 50.56 11.42 23.23
N SER A 524 49.83 11.61 22.13
CA SER A 524 49.61 12.90 21.47
C SER A 524 48.13 13.24 21.24
N ARG A 525 47.22 12.27 21.46
CA ARG A 525 45.78 12.42 21.24
C ARG A 525 44.96 11.98 22.43
N TYR A 526 43.72 12.43 22.48
CA TYR A 526 42.70 11.85 23.35
C TYR A 526 41.34 11.81 22.67
N SER A 527 40.46 10.94 23.14
CA SER A 527 39.08 10.81 22.66
C SER A 527 38.11 10.74 23.83
N PRO A 528 37.00 11.49 23.79
CA PRO A 528 36.00 11.48 24.85
C PRO A 528 35.04 10.29 24.77
N ASP A 529 35.12 9.52 23.68
CA ASP A 529 34.06 8.63 23.23
C ASP A 529 34.61 7.33 22.61
N ILE A 530 33.83 6.25 22.67
CA ILE A 530 34.16 4.97 22.03
C ILE A 530 32.90 4.24 21.59
N TRP A 531 33.01 3.49 20.50
CA TRP A 531 32.01 2.53 20.07
C TRP A 531 32.55 1.10 20.17
N ILE A 532 31.81 0.21 20.83
CA ILE A 532 32.11 -1.21 20.91
C ILE A 532 30.97 -1.98 20.23
N SER A 533 31.27 -2.62 19.11
CA SER A 533 30.31 -3.42 18.35
C SER A 533 29.88 -4.66 19.13
N ASP A 534 28.59 -4.96 19.04
CA ASP A 534 28.04 -6.26 19.42
C ASP A 534 28.37 -7.25 18.29
N PRO A 535 29.10 -8.35 18.55
CA PRO A 535 29.51 -9.30 17.51
C PRO A 535 28.41 -10.29 17.12
N THR A 536 27.20 -10.18 17.69
CA THR A 536 26.07 -11.11 17.46
C THR A 536 25.22 -10.80 16.25
#